data_AF-A0A8J8GCT4-F1
#
_entry.id   AF-A0A8J8GCT4-F1
#
_cell.length_a   1.000
_cell.length_b   1.000
_cell.length_c   1.000
_cell.angle_alpha   90.00
_cell.angle_beta   90.00
_cell.angle_gamma   90.00
#
_symmetry.space_group_name_H-M   'P 1'
#
loop_
_entity.id
_entity.type
_entity.pdbx_description
1 polymer ?
#
loop_
_entity_poly.entity_id
_entity_poly.type
_entity_poly.pdbx_seq_one_letter_code
_entity_poly.pdbx_strand_id
1 'polypeptide(L)'
;MNLFYQISTDQYVPLSHDNSYLFAHYDRVHNFIKSRLGGNFKNILAKPIKRNYDVEWFSIFDNLQLENAASRQFALQEYWSFRALLDKELEALSGNPDSDAKNWIELLRKVFNQEDNLIFTNGKDICIIWGWKFENNDNHRPVLRESIKPIEPTSEGIFNEPQDIAIETEDTAIDKEVNLPIEPLEEEAEEELVEEENVVIQEEDNDLFDVEKEKLGFLEFLKEFAAKYWWLLVIILAIIALIYLIKTF
;
A
#
# COMPACT_ATOMS: atom_id res chain seq x y z
N MET A 1 12.87 10.81 9.19
CA MET A 1 11.88 9.71 9.16
C MET A 1 12.36 8.67 10.17
N ASN A 2 11.44 8.04 10.88
CA ASN A 2 11.70 7.12 11.97
C ASN A 2 11.42 5.70 11.49
N LEU A 3 12.34 4.78 11.80
CA LEU A 3 12.13 3.35 11.62
C LEU A 3 11.00 2.91 12.55
N PHE A 4 9.99 2.21 12.03
CA PHE A 4 8.86 1.76 12.83
C PHE A 4 8.46 0.30 12.58
N TYR A 5 8.92 -0.32 11.50
CA TYR A 5 8.62 -1.71 11.19
C TYR A 5 9.73 -2.35 10.35
N GLN A 6 9.89 -3.67 10.51
CA GLN A 6 10.85 -4.47 9.76
C GLN A 6 10.28 -5.86 9.51
N ILE A 7 10.58 -6.42 8.33
CA ILE A 7 10.36 -7.84 8.02
C ILE A 7 11.64 -8.46 7.47
N SER A 8 11.75 -9.78 7.57
CA SER A 8 12.76 -10.52 6.82
C SER A 8 12.26 -10.82 5.40
N THR A 9 13.15 -10.74 4.41
CA THR A 9 12.85 -11.05 3.00
C THR A 9 12.47 -12.51 2.77
N ASP A 10 12.78 -13.40 3.72
CA ASP A 10 12.49 -14.82 3.62
C ASP A 10 11.03 -15.14 4.01
N GLN A 11 10.34 -14.20 4.66
CA GLN A 11 8.98 -14.37 5.13
C GLN A 11 7.93 -13.98 4.08
N TYR A 12 8.28 -13.11 3.13
CA TYR A 12 7.32 -12.51 2.21
C TYR A 12 7.87 -12.40 0.79
N VAL A 13 6.98 -12.59 -0.18
CA VAL A 13 7.34 -12.51 -1.60
C VAL A 13 7.29 -11.04 -2.04
N PRO A 14 8.39 -10.46 -2.56
CA PRO A 14 8.36 -9.10 -3.09
C PRO A 14 7.49 -9.03 -4.35
N LEU A 15 6.74 -7.94 -4.49
CA LEU A 15 5.92 -7.68 -5.66
C LEU A 15 6.71 -6.85 -6.69
N SER A 16 6.35 -6.98 -7.96
CA SER A 16 7.00 -6.25 -9.07
C SER A 16 6.01 -5.53 -9.97
N HIS A 17 6.49 -4.47 -10.58
CA HIS A 17 5.83 -3.78 -11.67
C HIS A 17 6.84 -3.57 -12.79
N ASP A 18 6.44 -3.97 -14.01
CA ASP A 18 7.34 -4.11 -15.15
C ASP A 18 8.60 -4.92 -14.81
N ASN A 19 9.78 -4.30 -14.90
CA ASN A 19 11.07 -4.94 -14.69
C ASN A 19 11.72 -4.59 -13.34
N SER A 20 10.96 -3.97 -12.42
CA SER A 20 11.47 -3.56 -11.11
C SER A 20 10.53 -3.97 -9.97
N TYR A 21 11.09 -4.10 -8.77
CA TYR A 21 10.29 -4.34 -7.57
C TYR A 21 9.43 -3.12 -7.25
N LEU A 22 8.25 -3.35 -6.66
CA LEU A 22 7.33 -2.27 -6.30
C LEU A 22 8.01 -1.22 -5.42
N PHE A 23 8.78 -1.65 -4.43
CA PHE A 23 9.45 -0.75 -3.49
C PHE A 23 10.42 0.25 -4.15
N ALA A 24 10.96 -0.09 -5.34
CA ALA A 24 11.83 0.80 -6.09
C ALA A 24 11.08 2.02 -6.67
N HIS A 25 9.75 1.96 -6.73
CA HIS A 25 8.91 3.07 -7.18
C HIS A 25 8.49 4.02 -6.05
N TYR A 26 9.11 3.95 -4.87
CA TYR A 26 8.72 4.78 -3.72
C TYR A 26 8.63 6.27 -4.06
N ASP A 27 9.69 6.87 -4.58
CA ASP A 27 9.70 8.32 -4.83
C ASP A 27 8.66 8.71 -5.88
N ARG A 28 8.51 7.87 -6.92
CA ARG A 28 7.50 8.05 -7.97
C ARG A 28 6.08 8.03 -7.40
N VAL A 29 5.74 7.03 -6.60
CA VAL A 29 4.40 6.89 -6.01
C VAL A 29 4.17 7.94 -4.93
N HIS A 30 5.15 8.22 -4.08
CA HIS A 30 5.07 9.24 -3.04
C HIS A 30 4.80 10.63 -3.64
N ASN A 31 5.52 10.99 -4.71
CA ASN A 31 5.31 12.25 -5.42
C ASN A 31 3.93 12.31 -6.10
N PHE A 32 3.43 11.19 -6.63
CA PHE A 32 2.07 11.11 -7.15
C PHE A 32 1.04 11.43 -6.06
N ILE A 33 1.12 10.77 -4.89
CA ILE A 33 0.20 11.02 -3.76
C ILE A 33 0.28 12.48 -3.33
N LYS A 34 1.50 12.99 -3.16
CA LYS A 34 1.73 14.37 -2.71
C LYS A 34 1.17 15.41 -3.67
N SER A 35 1.26 15.18 -4.98
CA SER A 35 0.81 16.13 -6.02
C SER A 35 -0.68 16.02 -6.35
N ARG A 36 -1.24 14.81 -6.41
CA ARG A 36 -2.61 14.56 -6.85
C ARG A 36 -3.62 14.49 -5.72
N LEU A 37 -3.27 13.81 -4.63
CA LEU A 37 -4.18 13.62 -3.49
C LEU A 37 -3.95 14.70 -2.42
N GLY A 38 -2.68 14.99 -2.13
CA GLY A 38 -2.28 16.04 -1.20
C GLY A 38 -2.90 15.90 0.19
N GLY A 39 -3.04 17.05 0.88
CA GLY A 39 -3.72 17.14 2.17
C GLY A 39 -3.11 16.27 3.27
N ASN A 40 -3.97 15.54 3.97
CA ASN A 40 -3.59 14.67 5.09
C ASN A 40 -2.88 13.39 4.63
N PHE A 41 -2.99 13.01 3.35
CA PHE A 41 -2.46 11.75 2.83
C PHE A 41 -1.06 11.86 2.23
N LYS A 42 -0.47 13.06 2.17
CA LYS A 42 0.87 13.28 1.58
C LYS A 42 1.96 12.33 2.10
N ASN A 43 1.84 11.90 3.35
CA ASN A 43 2.82 11.04 4.03
C ASN A 43 2.25 9.67 4.41
N ILE A 44 1.15 9.26 3.77
CA ILE A 44 0.49 7.98 4.07
C ILE A 44 1.37 6.78 3.71
N LEU A 45 2.27 6.91 2.74
CA LEU A 45 3.09 5.80 2.25
C LEU A 45 4.40 5.68 3.05
N ALA A 46 4.63 4.51 3.64
CA ALA A 46 5.89 4.23 4.31
C ALA A 46 7.03 4.06 3.30
N LYS A 47 8.24 4.54 3.65
CA LYS A 47 9.44 4.39 2.82
C LYS A 47 10.14 3.06 3.12
N PRO A 48 10.17 2.11 2.17
CA PRO A 48 10.93 0.87 2.33
C PRO A 48 12.42 1.12 2.07
N ILE A 49 13.29 0.52 2.89
CA ILE A 49 14.74 0.42 2.68
C ILE A 49 15.11 -1.05 2.86
N LYS A 50 15.57 -1.69 1.78
CA LYS A 50 16.08 -3.06 1.83
C LYS A 50 17.54 -3.05 2.27
N ARG A 51 17.86 -3.75 3.36
CA ARG A 51 19.23 -3.99 3.84
C ARG A 51 19.47 -5.50 3.92
N ASN A 52 20.29 -6.04 3.04
CA ASN A 52 20.56 -7.48 2.98
C ASN A 52 19.27 -8.33 2.87
N TYR A 53 18.97 -9.09 3.94
CA TYR A 53 17.82 -9.98 4.09
C TYR A 53 16.67 -9.35 4.89
N ASP A 54 16.75 -8.05 5.16
CA ASP A 54 15.77 -7.31 5.91
C ASP A 54 15.21 -6.16 5.07
N VAL A 55 13.95 -5.82 5.34
CA VAL A 55 13.30 -4.64 4.79
C VAL A 55 12.80 -3.81 5.94
N GLU A 56 13.24 -2.57 5.99
CA GLU A 56 12.93 -1.59 7.02
C GLU A 56 11.95 -0.56 6.45
N TRP A 57 10.91 -0.20 7.21
CA TRP A 57 9.98 0.87 6.83
C TRP A 57 10.13 2.09 7.72
N PHE A 58 10.19 3.24 7.05
CA PHE A 58 10.35 4.54 7.68
C PHE A 58 9.12 5.40 7.44
N SER A 59 8.69 6.14 8.47
CA SER A 59 7.60 7.12 8.37
C SER A 59 8.00 8.43 9.05
N ILE A 60 7.28 9.52 8.79
CA ILE A 60 7.42 10.76 9.55
C ILE A 60 6.59 10.75 10.84
N PHE A 61 5.66 9.80 10.97
CA PHE A 61 4.77 9.72 12.12
C PHE A 61 5.40 8.92 13.25
N ASP A 62 5.19 9.39 14.47
CA ASP A 62 5.67 8.73 15.69
C ASP A 62 4.64 7.75 16.24
N ASN A 63 5.13 6.76 17.00
CA ASN A 63 4.33 5.78 17.74
C ASN A 63 3.33 4.99 16.85
N LEU A 64 3.72 4.72 15.61
CA LEU A 64 2.97 3.85 14.71
C LEU A 64 2.94 2.42 15.25
N GLN A 65 1.75 1.83 15.30
CA GLN A 65 1.54 0.43 15.65
C GLN A 65 0.61 -0.19 14.60
N LEU A 66 0.78 -1.49 14.33
CA LEU A 66 -0.15 -2.23 13.47
C LEU A 66 -1.58 -2.06 14.01
N GLU A 67 -2.58 -1.90 13.13
CA GLU A 67 -3.94 -1.69 13.60
C GLU A 67 -4.41 -2.83 14.50
N ASN A 68 -5.07 -2.47 15.61
CA ASN A 68 -5.59 -3.40 16.58
C ASN A 68 -7.07 -3.11 16.86
N ALA A 69 -7.73 -3.92 17.68
CA ALA A 69 -9.17 -3.78 17.94
C ALA A 69 -9.61 -2.37 18.37
N ALA A 70 -8.76 -1.60 19.06
CA ALA A 70 -9.09 -0.24 19.51
C ALA A 70 -8.94 0.82 18.40
N SER A 71 -7.95 0.67 17.51
CA SER A 71 -7.66 1.65 16.46
C SER A 71 -8.20 1.27 15.08
N ARG A 72 -8.66 0.02 14.90
CA ARG A 72 -9.06 -0.54 13.60
C ARG A 72 -10.15 0.26 12.90
N GLN A 73 -11.17 0.74 13.62
CA GLN A 73 -12.25 1.53 13.01
C GLN A 73 -11.70 2.82 12.38
N PHE A 74 -10.86 3.56 13.13
CA PHE A 74 -10.21 4.76 12.64
C PHE A 74 -9.28 4.45 11.46
N ALA A 75 -8.41 3.44 11.61
CA ALA A 75 -7.43 3.06 10.61
C ALA A 75 -8.09 2.68 9.27
N LEU A 76 -9.13 1.85 9.31
CA LEU A 76 -9.86 1.45 8.12
C LEU A 76 -10.64 2.62 7.52
N GLN A 77 -11.25 3.48 8.33
CA GLN A 77 -11.95 4.65 7.81
C GLN A 77 -11.01 5.56 7.02
N GLU A 78 -9.86 5.92 7.59
CA GLU A 78 -8.85 6.74 6.91
C GLU A 78 -8.29 6.05 5.66
N TYR A 79 -7.99 4.75 5.74
CA TYR A 79 -7.50 3.98 4.60
C TYR A 79 -8.51 3.98 3.44
N TRP A 80 -9.79 3.78 3.73
CA TRP A 80 -10.83 3.76 2.71
C TRP A 80 -11.18 5.15 2.19
N SER A 81 -11.05 6.20 3.00
CA SER A 81 -11.11 7.58 2.53
C SER A 81 -9.98 7.91 1.56
N PHE A 82 -8.75 7.48 1.86
CA PHE A 82 -7.62 7.58 0.94
C PHE A 82 -7.88 6.80 -0.36
N ARG A 83 -8.29 5.53 -0.27
CA ARG A 83 -8.60 4.67 -1.42
C ARG A 83 -9.67 5.29 -2.32
N ALA A 84 -10.72 5.87 -1.75
CA ALA A 84 -11.77 6.53 -2.54
C ALA A 84 -11.24 7.73 -3.35
N LEU A 85 -10.33 8.53 -2.78
CA LEU A 85 -9.67 9.62 -3.51
C LEU A 85 -8.74 9.08 -4.59
N LEU A 86 -7.95 8.06 -4.28
CA LEU A 86 -7.09 7.41 -5.25
C LEU A 86 -7.89 6.86 -6.43
N ASP A 87 -8.98 6.14 -6.17
CA ASP A 87 -9.81 5.53 -7.21
C ASP A 87 -10.44 6.60 -8.13
N LYS A 88 -10.84 7.76 -7.58
CA LYS A 88 -11.27 8.91 -8.40
C LYS A 88 -10.18 9.43 -9.33
N GLU A 89 -8.94 9.53 -8.86
CA GLU A 89 -7.80 9.94 -9.70
C GLU A 89 -7.48 8.88 -10.77
N LEU A 90 -7.60 7.59 -10.44
CA LEU A 90 -7.41 6.49 -11.40
C LEU A 90 -8.49 6.49 -12.49
N GLU A 91 -9.75 6.80 -12.14
CA GLU A 91 -10.83 6.98 -13.10
C GLU A 91 -10.56 8.16 -14.04
N ALA A 92 -10.08 9.30 -13.50
CA ALA A 92 -9.68 10.44 -14.31
C ALA A 92 -8.54 10.10 -15.28
N LEU A 93 -7.53 9.35 -14.83
CA LEU A 93 -6.44 8.87 -15.67
C LEU A 93 -6.92 7.91 -16.77
N SER A 94 -7.95 7.09 -16.49
CA SER A 94 -8.48 6.12 -17.44
C SER A 94 -9.17 6.76 -18.66
N GLY A 95 -9.56 8.03 -18.54
CA GLY A 95 -10.10 8.81 -19.65
C GLY A 95 -9.06 9.16 -20.73
N ASN A 96 -7.76 9.00 -20.44
CA ASN A 96 -6.68 9.22 -21.38
C ASN A 96 -6.16 7.88 -21.93
N PRO A 97 -6.18 7.63 -23.26
CA PRO A 97 -5.75 6.37 -23.85
C PRO A 97 -4.23 6.13 -23.84
N ASP A 98 -3.44 7.09 -23.36
CA ASP A 98 -1.99 7.06 -23.30
C ASP A 98 -1.41 5.82 -22.56
N SER A 99 -0.27 5.32 -23.05
CA SER A 99 0.42 4.18 -22.44
C SER A 99 0.90 4.48 -21.03
N ASP A 100 1.32 5.71 -20.78
CA ASP A 100 1.84 6.11 -19.48
C ASP A 100 0.71 6.16 -18.44
N ALA A 101 -0.47 6.66 -18.83
CA ALA A 101 -1.66 6.63 -18.00
C ALA A 101 -2.04 5.19 -17.60
N LYS A 102 -1.99 4.24 -18.55
CA LYS A 102 -2.23 2.82 -18.26
C LYS A 102 -1.18 2.24 -17.31
N ASN A 103 0.10 2.52 -17.54
CA ASN A 103 1.18 2.06 -16.68
C ASN A 103 1.02 2.59 -15.23
N TRP A 104 0.64 3.86 -15.08
CA TRP A 104 0.35 4.45 -13.78
C TRP A 104 -0.82 3.79 -13.07
N ILE A 105 -1.91 3.51 -13.79
CA ILE A 105 -3.09 2.84 -13.22
C ILE A 105 -2.70 1.44 -12.73
N GLU A 106 -1.95 0.68 -13.52
CA GLU A 106 -1.49 -0.65 -13.14
C GLU A 106 -0.54 -0.61 -11.93
N LEU A 107 0.43 0.30 -11.93
CA LEU A 107 1.36 0.50 -10.82
C LEU A 107 0.60 0.80 -9.52
N LEU A 108 -0.28 1.81 -9.54
CA LEU A 108 -1.02 2.25 -8.36
C LEU A 108 -1.98 1.18 -7.85
N ARG A 109 -2.63 0.41 -8.74
CA ARG A 109 -3.46 -0.73 -8.34
C ARG A 109 -2.67 -1.83 -7.63
N LYS A 110 -1.43 -2.10 -8.06
CA LYS A 110 -0.55 -3.05 -7.38
C LYS A 110 -0.04 -2.53 -6.04
N VAL A 111 0.37 -1.26 -5.98
CA VAL A 111 0.88 -0.65 -4.74
C VAL A 111 -0.18 -0.61 -3.66
N PHE A 112 -1.40 -0.23 -4.03
CA PHE A 112 -2.52 -0.08 -3.11
C PHE A 112 -3.49 -1.27 -3.15
N ASN A 113 -2.99 -2.47 -3.40
CA ASN A 113 -3.78 -3.67 -3.25
C ASN A 113 -4.08 -3.90 -1.76
N GLN A 114 -5.37 -3.96 -1.41
CA GLN A 114 -5.81 -4.14 -0.03
C GLN A 114 -5.27 -5.42 0.62
N GLU A 115 -5.05 -6.47 -0.16
CA GLU A 115 -4.50 -7.75 0.32
C GLU A 115 -3.01 -7.69 0.59
N ASP A 116 -2.31 -6.72 0.00
CA ASP A 116 -0.86 -6.58 0.09
C ASP A 116 -0.48 -5.27 0.80
N ASN A 117 -1.39 -4.76 1.63
CA ASN A 117 -1.19 -3.56 2.43
C ASN A 117 -1.38 -3.89 3.91
N LEU A 118 -0.46 -3.40 4.75
CA LEU A 118 -0.63 -3.38 6.20
C LEU A 118 -0.80 -1.94 6.64
N ILE A 119 -1.74 -1.70 7.55
CA ILE A 119 -2.00 -0.35 8.04
C ILE A 119 -1.27 -0.19 9.38
N PHE A 120 -0.72 0.98 9.61
CA PHE A 120 -0.12 1.33 10.89
C PHE A 120 -0.72 2.65 11.32
N THR A 121 -0.99 2.80 12.60
CA THR A 121 -1.64 3.99 13.14
C THR A 121 -1.14 4.33 14.53
N ASN A 122 -1.14 5.61 14.83
CA ASN A 122 -0.93 6.16 16.17
C ASN A 122 -2.25 6.70 16.77
N GLY A 123 -3.40 6.40 16.14
CA GLY A 123 -4.72 6.90 16.52
C GLY A 123 -5.09 8.29 15.97
N LYS A 124 -4.16 8.96 15.27
CA LYS A 124 -4.37 10.27 14.62
C LYS A 124 -4.04 10.24 13.13
N ASP A 125 -2.99 9.53 12.78
CA ASP A 125 -2.48 9.39 11.43
C ASP A 125 -2.43 7.89 11.07
N ILE A 126 -2.41 7.59 9.77
CA ILE A 126 -2.17 6.25 9.26
C ILE A 126 -0.96 6.22 8.33
N CYS A 127 -0.27 5.09 8.31
CA CYS A 127 0.84 4.80 7.42
C CYS A 127 0.66 3.41 6.82
N ILE A 128 0.86 3.29 5.51
CA ILE A 128 0.65 2.06 4.75
C ILE A 128 2.01 1.44 4.43
N ILE A 129 2.17 0.18 4.82
CA ILE A 129 3.25 -0.70 4.39
C ILE A 129 2.80 -1.45 3.14
N TRP A 130 3.69 -1.56 2.16
CA TRP A 130 3.39 -1.98 0.79
C TRP A 130 4.63 -2.61 0.13
N GLY A 131 4.43 -3.21 -1.05
CA GLY A 131 5.52 -3.69 -1.93
C GLY A 131 5.84 -5.18 -1.81
N TRP A 132 5.22 -5.88 -0.87
CA TRP A 132 5.36 -7.31 -0.64
C TRP A 132 3.98 -7.95 -0.53
N LYS A 133 3.91 -9.24 -0.84
CA LYS A 133 2.69 -10.04 -0.76
C LYS A 133 2.44 -10.42 0.70
N PHE A 134 1.61 -9.66 1.39
CA PHE A 134 1.29 -9.87 2.81
C PHE A 134 0.09 -10.80 3.03
N GLU A 135 -0.75 -10.99 2.01
CA GLU A 135 -1.95 -11.85 2.08
C GLU A 135 -2.93 -11.44 3.21
N ASN A 136 -3.05 -10.13 3.43
CA ASN A 136 -3.89 -9.51 4.42
C ASN A 136 -5.37 -9.41 3.97
N ASN A 137 -6.19 -10.35 4.40
CA ASN A 137 -7.62 -10.35 4.07
C ASN A 137 -8.47 -9.43 4.94
N ASP A 138 -7.88 -8.71 5.90
CA ASP A 138 -8.60 -8.06 6.99
C ASP A 138 -8.98 -6.58 6.70
N ASN A 139 -8.48 -6.01 5.61
CA ASN A 139 -8.67 -4.62 5.20
C ASN A 139 -10.03 -4.35 4.55
N HIS A 140 -11.12 -4.86 5.12
CA HIS A 140 -12.45 -4.68 4.57
C HIS A 140 -12.97 -3.25 4.70
N ARG A 141 -13.81 -2.81 3.74
CA ARG A 141 -14.48 -1.51 3.79
C ARG A 141 -15.42 -1.44 4.99
N PRO A 142 -15.30 -0.43 5.87
CA PRO A 142 -16.24 -0.25 6.98
C PRO A 142 -17.67 -0.10 6.45
N VAL A 143 -18.59 -0.92 6.97
CA VAL A 143 -20.02 -0.69 6.75
C VAL A 143 -20.39 0.54 7.56
N LEU A 144 -20.51 1.68 6.89
CA LEU A 144 -21.13 2.86 7.48
C LEU A 144 -22.58 2.49 7.78
N ARG A 145 -22.88 2.11 9.02
CA ARG A 145 -24.24 2.20 9.51
C ARG A 145 -24.56 3.67 9.58
N GLU A 146 -25.13 4.21 8.50
CA GLU A 146 -25.84 5.48 8.56
C GLU A 146 -26.72 5.43 9.79
N SER A 147 -26.55 6.37 10.71
CA SER A 147 -27.42 6.46 11.87
C SER A 147 -28.80 6.84 11.34
N ILE A 148 -29.61 5.85 10.99
CA ILE A 148 -31.05 6.02 10.83
C ILE A 148 -31.53 6.30 12.26
N LYS A 149 -31.55 7.59 12.64
CA LYS A 149 -32.46 8.03 13.69
C LYS A 149 -33.85 7.70 13.15
N PRO A 150 -34.66 6.86 13.84
CA PRO A 150 -36.01 6.62 13.40
C PRO A 150 -36.76 7.95 13.43
N ILE A 151 -37.16 8.43 12.26
CA ILE A 151 -38.18 9.47 12.17
C ILE A 151 -39.47 8.75 12.53
N GLU A 152 -40.02 9.04 13.71
CA GLU A 152 -41.35 8.57 14.08
C GLU A 152 -42.38 9.10 13.06
N PRO A 153 -43.19 8.23 12.45
CA PRO A 153 -44.20 8.68 11.50
C PRO A 153 -45.38 9.27 12.28
N THR A 154 -45.57 10.58 12.18
CA THR A 154 -46.82 11.25 12.57
C THR A 154 -47.68 11.53 11.34
N SER A 155 -48.95 11.18 11.51
CA SER A 155 -50.17 11.54 10.77
C SER A 155 -50.37 11.03 9.34
N GLU A 156 -51.25 10.03 9.29
CA GLU A 156 -52.37 9.84 8.34
C GLU A 156 -52.73 11.07 7.48
N GLY A 157 -53.05 10.83 6.20
CA GLY A 157 -53.84 11.80 5.43
C GLY A 157 -53.79 11.74 3.92
N ILE A 158 -54.38 10.68 3.34
CA ILE A 158 -55.18 10.70 2.10
C ILE A 158 -54.46 10.99 0.76
N PHE A 159 -54.48 9.92 -0.05
CA PHE A 159 -54.30 9.78 -1.49
C PHE A 159 -55.10 10.80 -2.33
N ASN A 160 -54.46 11.40 -3.35
CA ASN A 160 -55.04 11.60 -4.68
C ASN A 160 -53.93 11.83 -5.70
N GLU A 161 -53.93 10.99 -6.73
CA GLU A 161 -53.09 11.07 -7.94
C GLU A 161 -53.82 11.87 -9.05
N PRO A 162 -53.24 12.02 -10.25
CA PRO A 162 -52.66 13.25 -10.78
C PRO A 162 -53.59 14.00 -11.76
N GLN A 163 -53.30 15.26 -12.06
CA GLN A 163 -53.84 15.93 -13.25
C GLN A 163 -52.75 16.65 -14.04
N ASP A 164 -52.74 16.35 -15.33
CA ASP A 164 -52.01 16.99 -16.41
C ASP A 164 -52.22 18.52 -16.43
N ILE A 165 -51.23 19.28 -16.96
CA ILE A 165 -51.36 20.07 -18.21
C ILE A 165 -50.07 20.88 -18.45
N ALA A 166 -49.60 20.71 -19.68
CA ALA A 166 -48.72 21.49 -20.56
C ALA A 166 -48.21 22.90 -20.18
N ILE A 167 -46.91 23.07 -20.47
CA ILE A 167 -46.22 24.12 -21.27
C ILE A 167 -46.50 25.59 -20.91
N GLU A 168 -45.46 26.33 -20.52
CA GLU A 168 -45.03 27.53 -21.26
C GLU A 168 -43.63 28.00 -20.84
N THR A 169 -42.82 28.24 -21.88
CA THR A 169 -41.53 28.90 -21.90
C THR A 169 -41.69 30.39 -21.60
N GLU A 170 -40.77 30.99 -20.84
CA GLU A 170 -40.44 32.40 -21.02
C GLU A 170 -38.96 32.68 -20.73
N ASP A 171 -38.34 33.31 -21.71
CA ASP A 171 -36.98 33.81 -21.75
C ASP A 171 -36.68 34.81 -20.64
N THR A 172 -35.44 34.79 -20.13
CA THR A 172 -34.70 36.04 -19.96
C THR A 172 -33.20 35.79 -20.06
N ALA A 173 -32.63 36.19 -21.19
CA ALA A 173 -31.21 36.45 -21.35
C ALA A 173 -30.76 37.56 -20.38
N ILE A 174 -29.57 37.43 -19.82
CA ILE A 174 -28.58 38.52 -19.66
C ILE A 174 -27.20 37.84 -19.69
N ASP A 175 -26.50 38.06 -20.80
CA ASP A 175 -25.07 37.94 -20.94
C ASP A 175 -24.34 38.80 -19.90
N LYS A 176 -23.27 38.27 -19.31
CA LYS A 176 -22.07 39.05 -18.98
C LYS A 176 -20.83 38.15 -19.03
N GLU A 177 -20.30 38.12 -20.23
CA GLU A 177 -18.93 37.80 -20.59
C GLU A 177 -17.96 38.65 -19.75
N VAL A 178 -17.04 38.00 -19.02
CA VAL A 178 -15.80 38.61 -18.53
C VAL A 178 -14.66 37.70 -18.97
N ASN A 179 -14.18 38.02 -20.17
CA ASN A 179 -12.90 37.60 -20.72
C ASN A 179 -11.83 38.59 -20.23
N LEU A 180 -10.63 38.09 -19.91
CA LEU A 180 -9.28 38.71 -20.08
C LEU A 180 -8.29 38.01 -19.12
N PRO A 181 -7.01 37.85 -19.49
CA PRO A 181 -6.49 37.20 -20.69
C PRO A 181 -5.42 36.14 -20.34
N ILE A 182 -5.22 35.20 -21.27
CA ILE A 182 -4.06 34.30 -21.33
C ILE A 182 -2.87 35.12 -21.80
N GLU A 183 -1.75 35.09 -21.07
CA GLU A 183 -0.45 35.48 -21.59
C GLU A 183 0.51 34.27 -21.46
N PRO A 184 1.12 33.83 -22.58
CA PRO A 184 2.01 32.68 -22.61
C PRO A 184 3.41 33.11 -22.18
N LEU A 185 4.08 32.33 -21.34
CA LEU A 185 5.53 32.47 -21.15
C LEU A 185 6.21 31.17 -21.59
N GLU A 186 7.21 31.38 -22.43
CA GLU A 186 7.92 30.43 -23.27
C GLU A 186 8.75 29.40 -22.49
N GLU A 187 9.00 28.30 -23.21
CA GLU A 187 10.00 27.28 -22.93
C GLU A 187 11.40 27.89 -22.84
N GLU A 188 12.11 27.62 -21.75
CA GLU A 188 13.56 27.45 -21.79
C GLU A 188 13.91 26.15 -21.08
N ALA A 189 14.24 25.15 -21.90
CA ALA A 189 14.93 23.95 -21.49
C ALA A 189 16.40 24.32 -21.24
N GLU A 190 16.84 24.23 -19.99
CA GLU A 190 18.25 24.11 -19.66
C GLU A 190 18.49 22.73 -19.05
N GLU A 191 19.05 21.85 -19.88
CA GLU A 191 19.67 20.60 -19.47
C GLU A 191 20.94 20.94 -18.67
N GLU A 192 20.86 20.90 -17.34
CA GLU A 192 22.07 20.87 -16.50
C GLU A 192 22.27 19.45 -15.95
N LEU A 193 23.07 18.68 -16.68
CA LEU A 193 23.73 17.47 -16.20
C LEU A 193 24.59 17.83 -14.99
N VAL A 194 24.18 17.41 -13.80
CA VAL A 194 25.07 17.39 -12.63
C VAL A 194 25.25 15.95 -12.18
N GLU A 195 26.52 15.58 -12.14
CA GLU A 195 27.11 14.25 -12.04
C GLU A 195 26.68 13.49 -10.78
N GLU A 196 26.67 12.16 -10.89
CA GLU A 196 26.55 11.21 -9.79
C GLU A 196 27.64 11.47 -8.74
N GLU A 197 27.32 12.24 -7.71
CA GLU A 197 28.18 12.35 -6.54
C GLU A 197 28.07 11.02 -5.75
N ASN A 198 29.09 10.18 -5.93
CA ASN A 198 29.38 9.05 -5.05
C ASN A 198 29.53 9.56 -3.62
N VAL A 199 28.47 9.49 -2.83
CA VAL A 199 28.55 9.67 -1.38
C VAL A 199 29.22 8.43 -0.80
N VAL A 200 30.54 8.52 -0.65
CA VAL A 200 31.33 7.67 0.24
C VAL A 200 30.90 8.01 1.67
N ILE A 201 30.00 7.20 2.24
CA ILE A 201 29.68 7.28 3.67
C ILE A 201 30.88 6.69 4.41
N GLN A 202 31.53 7.56 5.20
CA GLN A 202 32.57 7.19 6.14
C GLN A 202 31.97 6.26 7.20
N GLU A 203 32.58 5.11 7.41
CA GLU A 203 32.28 4.20 8.51
C GLU A 203 32.70 4.89 9.82
N GLU A 204 31.75 5.40 10.58
CA GLU A 204 31.96 5.69 12.00
C GLU A 204 31.66 4.41 12.79
N ASP A 205 32.73 3.82 13.30
CA ASP A 205 32.76 2.77 14.30
C ASP A 205 31.89 3.17 15.50
N ASN A 206 30.79 2.44 15.71
CA ASN A 206 30.11 2.41 16.99
C ASN A 206 30.17 0.98 17.51
N ASP A 207 31.25 0.71 18.25
CA ASP A 207 31.37 -0.42 19.14
C ASP A 207 30.24 -0.41 20.19
N LEU A 208 29.91 -1.62 20.65
CA LEU A 208 28.94 -1.99 21.68
C LEU A 208 27.49 -2.16 21.22
N PHE A 209 27.20 -3.31 20.60
CA PHE A 209 26.27 -4.29 21.20
C PHE A 209 26.70 -5.69 20.74
N ASP A 210 27.50 -6.37 21.57
CA ASP A 210 27.74 -7.80 21.46
C ASP A 210 26.47 -8.52 21.92
N VAL A 211 25.49 -8.63 21.01
CA VAL A 211 24.42 -9.62 21.15
C VAL A 211 24.98 -10.88 20.54
N GLU A 212 25.51 -11.72 21.41
CA GLU A 212 25.89 -13.09 21.13
C GLU A 212 24.69 -13.78 20.44
N LYS A 213 24.68 -13.75 19.09
CA LYS A 213 23.70 -14.45 18.30
C LYS A 213 24.04 -15.93 18.45
N GLU A 214 23.40 -16.58 19.40
CA GLU A 214 23.31 -18.03 19.44
C GLU A 214 22.74 -18.47 18.08
N LYS A 215 23.64 -18.85 17.18
CA LYS A 215 23.29 -19.61 16.00
C LYS A 215 22.78 -20.93 16.54
N LEU A 216 21.46 -21.08 16.65
CA LEU A 216 20.82 -22.39 16.77
C LEU A 216 21.28 -23.18 15.54
N GLY A 217 22.38 -23.89 15.73
CA GLY A 217 23.11 -24.54 14.66
C GLY A 217 22.22 -25.60 14.05
N PHE A 218 22.41 -25.86 12.75
CA PHE A 218 21.76 -26.95 12.04
C PHE A 218 21.79 -28.29 12.81
N LEU A 219 22.79 -28.50 13.66
CA LEU A 219 22.90 -29.66 14.54
C LEU A 219 21.85 -29.72 15.66
N GLU A 220 21.44 -28.60 16.24
CA GLU A 220 20.39 -28.55 17.26
C GLU A 220 19.03 -28.88 16.62
N PHE A 221 18.77 -28.33 15.43
CA PHE A 221 17.62 -28.72 14.60
C PHE A 221 17.67 -30.22 14.26
N LEU A 222 18.82 -30.74 13.83
CA LEU A 222 18.96 -32.15 13.45
C LEU A 222 18.78 -33.09 14.67
N LYS A 223 19.19 -32.65 15.86
CA LYS A 223 18.99 -33.36 17.13
C LYS A 223 17.52 -33.41 17.52
N GLU A 224 16.80 -32.29 17.45
CA GLU A 224 15.35 -32.27 17.71
C GLU A 224 14.57 -33.06 16.65
N PHE A 225 14.97 -32.94 15.38
CA PHE A 225 14.37 -33.67 14.28
C PHE A 225 14.59 -35.18 14.41
N ALA A 226 15.81 -35.62 14.74
CA ALA A 226 16.11 -37.02 14.98
C ALA A 226 15.36 -37.55 16.21
N ALA A 227 15.20 -36.77 17.27
CA ALA A 227 14.47 -37.19 18.46
C ALA A 227 12.96 -37.37 18.20
N LYS A 228 12.35 -36.48 17.43
CA LYS A 228 10.89 -36.48 17.17
C LYS A 228 10.48 -37.29 15.94
N TYR A 229 11.34 -37.35 14.92
CA TYR A 229 11.06 -37.93 13.61
C TYR A 229 12.05 -39.05 13.20
N TRP A 230 12.62 -39.77 14.17
CA TRP A 230 13.55 -40.89 13.91
C TRP A 230 13.04 -41.93 12.89
N TRP A 231 11.73 -42.21 12.89
CA TRP A 231 11.09 -43.14 11.96
C TRP A 231 11.18 -42.68 10.50
N LEU A 232 11.19 -41.36 10.27
CA LEU A 232 11.30 -40.77 8.94
C LEU A 232 12.71 -40.96 8.36
N LEU A 233 13.75 -40.94 9.20
CA LEU A 233 15.12 -41.29 8.78
C LEU A 233 15.22 -42.75 8.32
N VAL A 234 14.54 -43.68 9.02
CA VAL A 234 14.51 -45.10 8.62
C VAL A 234 13.79 -45.28 7.29
N ILE A 235 12.68 -44.56 7.07
CA ILE A 235 11.96 -44.59 5.78
C ILE A 235 12.82 -44.02 4.65
N ILE A 236 13.48 -42.88 4.86
CA ILE A 236 14.39 -42.30 3.87
C ILE A 236 15.50 -43.29 3.53
N LEU A 237 16.10 -43.94 4.53
CA LEU A 237 17.14 -44.95 4.32
C LEU A 237 16.61 -46.16 3.53
N ALA A 238 15.41 -46.64 3.83
CA ALA A 238 14.77 -47.72 3.10
C ALA A 238 14.49 -47.35 1.63
N ILE A 239 14.06 -46.11 1.37
CA ILE A 239 13.86 -45.58 0.02
C ILE A 239 15.19 -45.50 -0.74
N ILE A 240 16.25 -44.99 -0.10
CA ILE A 240 17.60 -44.92 -0.70
C ILE A 240 18.10 -46.34 -1.04
N ALA A 241 17.94 -47.29 -0.13
CA ALA A 241 18.32 -48.69 -0.37
C ALA A 241 17.51 -49.31 -1.51
N LEU A 242 16.21 -49.03 -1.59
CA LEU A 242 15.33 -49.50 -2.67
C LEU A 242 15.74 -48.91 -4.03
N ILE A 243 16.04 -47.61 -4.09
CA ILE A 243 16.56 -46.95 -5.30
C ILE A 243 17.89 -47.60 -5.70
N TYR A 244 18.77 -47.87 -4.74
CA TYR A 244 20.06 -48.49 -5.01
C TYR A 244 19.91 -49.91 -5.54
N LEU A 245 18.98 -50.70 -4.98
CA LEU A 245 18.68 -52.05 -5.44
C LEU A 245 18.07 -52.04 -6.84
N ILE A 246 17.13 -51.14 -7.13
CA ILE A 246 16.53 -50.98 -8.47
C ILE A 246 17.56 -50.54 -9.51
N LYS A 247 18.56 -49.73 -9.11
CA LYS A 247 19.63 -49.29 -10.01
C LYS A 247 20.72 -50.36 -10.21
N THR A 248 20.84 -51.31 -9.28
CA THR A 248 21.88 -52.37 -9.32
C THR A 248 21.39 -53.63 -10.04
N PHE A 249 20.07 -53.85 -10.12
CA PHE A 249 19.44 -54.87 -10.97
C PHE A 249 19.19 -54.33 -12.40
#